data_AF-A0A2P5I2M1-F1
#
_entry.id   AF-A0A2P5I2M1-F1
#
_cell.length_a   1.000
_cell.length_b   1.000
_cell.length_c   1.000
_cell.angle_alpha   90.00
_cell.angle_beta   90.00
_cell.angle_gamma   90.00
#
_symmetry.space_group_name_H-M   'P 1'
#
loop_
_entity.id
_entity.type
_entity.pdbx_description
1 polymer ?
#
loop_
_entity_poly.entity_id
_entity_poly.type
_entity_poly.pdbx_seq_one_letter_code
_entity_poly.pdbx_strand_id
1 'polypeptide(L)'
;MPSYTIDQLDDLEEQAESTPPQYQTAALALVSRLLEDNAITYGVMGGMNFYLRGSGRATGDIDIAVDNRPRMDSLLDIFNNHKDIWRPAGRMQLVSGVARLFVNVQRKFVQVDLKPKGAEGHLIPGNLSAAVDTLEITSTARCKFLSIGPLVAAKIKAHYGRETRDDYVDLMFVCRSTTYAPLVRQAANTFRAEWKDCFLERVIQNDPRHETQVRWALGMERSPSPKAKSSSPASSGNGNGGGSRGGSGGSPRGNTPRDGDKSKDKYWTFSAKHNKWYHRSSDGSYKWA
;
A
#
# COMPACT_ATOMS: atom_id res chain seq x y z
N MET A 1 2.08 34.79 -8.69
CA MET A 1 1.79 33.35 -8.80
C MET A 1 0.59 33.06 -7.92
N PRO A 2 -0.39 32.26 -8.35
CA PRO A 2 -1.46 31.85 -7.46
C PRO A 2 -0.90 30.98 -6.35
N SER A 3 -1.31 31.28 -5.12
CA SER A 3 -1.03 30.48 -3.94
C SER A 3 -2.33 30.29 -3.19
N TYR A 4 -2.47 29.18 -2.47
CA TYR A 4 -3.66 28.92 -1.67
C TYR A 4 -3.36 29.00 -0.16
N THR A 5 -4.31 29.54 0.61
CA THR A 5 -4.29 29.54 2.08
C THR A 5 -4.86 28.24 2.63
N ILE A 6 -4.78 28.03 3.96
CA ILE A 6 -5.37 26.85 4.58
C ILE A 6 -6.90 26.83 4.39
N ASP A 7 -7.54 28.00 4.43
CA ASP A 7 -8.98 28.13 4.24
C ASP A 7 -9.44 27.76 2.83
N GLN A 8 -8.55 27.81 1.85
CA GLN A 8 -8.82 27.43 0.46
C GLN A 8 -8.47 25.96 0.18
N LEU A 9 -7.82 25.27 1.12
CA LEU A 9 -7.33 23.91 0.88
C LEU A 9 -8.49 22.93 0.69
N ASP A 10 -9.45 22.93 1.61
CA ASP A 10 -10.58 21.99 1.59
C ASP A 10 -11.39 22.11 0.28
N ASP A 11 -11.68 23.34 -0.17
CA ASP A 11 -12.38 23.61 -1.43
C ASP A 11 -11.61 23.10 -2.66
N LEU A 12 -10.27 23.18 -2.62
CA LEU A 12 -9.41 22.71 -3.72
C LEU A 12 -9.30 21.18 -3.72
N GLU A 13 -9.24 20.56 -2.55
CA GLU A 13 -9.25 19.09 -2.38
C GLU A 13 -10.57 18.49 -2.88
N GLU A 14 -11.71 19.06 -2.51
CA GLU A 14 -13.02 18.63 -2.98
C GLU A 14 -13.14 18.70 -4.52
N GLN A 15 -12.65 19.80 -5.11
CA GLN A 15 -12.61 19.95 -6.57
C GLN A 15 -11.67 18.93 -7.24
N ALA A 16 -10.54 18.62 -6.60
CA ALA A 16 -9.57 17.68 -7.14
C ALA A 16 -10.07 16.23 -7.09
N GLU A 17 -10.74 15.82 -6.00
CA GLU A 17 -11.20 14.44 -5.79
C GLU A 17 -12.16 13.97 -6.89
N SER A 18 -13.00 14.88 -7.39
CA SER A 18 -13.96 14.60 -8.47
C SER A 18 -13.38 14.75 -9.88
N THR A 19 -12.11 15.12 -10.02
CA THR A 19 -11.53 15.46 -11.32
C THR A 19 -11.22 14.20 -12.16
N PRO A 20 -11.75 14.12 -13.41
CA PRO A 20 -11.56 12.94 -14.24
C PRO A 20 -10.09 12.64 -14.62
N PRO A 21 -9.74 11.36 -14.88
CA PRO A 21 -8.36 10.93 -15.13
C PRO A 21 -7.67 11.60 -16.32
N GLN A 22 -8.40 12.06 -17.34
CA GLN A 22 -7.80 12.77 -18.47
C GLN A 22 -7.16 14.11 -18.06
N TYR A 23 -7.76 14.82 -17.10
CA TYR A 23 -7.19 16.06 -16.57
C TYR A 23 -6.00 15.75 -15.67
N GLN A 24 -6.06 14.66 -14.91
CA GLN A 24 -4.92 14.17 -14.12
C GLN A 24 -3.74 13.81 -15.02
N THR A 25 -3.98 13.14 -16.15
CA THR A 25 -2.93 12.78 -17.11
C THR A 25 -2.28 14.04 -17.72
N ALA A 26 -3.08 15.06 -18.05
CA ALA A 26 -2.57 16.34 -18.54
C ALA A 26 -1.78 17.12 -17.47
N ALA A 27 -2.26 17.15 -16.23
CA ALA A 27 -1.53 17.75 -15.10
C ALA A 27 -0.21 17.02 -14.84
N LEU A 28 -0.22 15.68 -14.87
CA LEU A 28 0.97 14.86 -14.74
C LEU A 28 2.00 15.15 -15.83
N ALA A 29 1.56 15.27 -17.10
CA ALA A 29 2.44 15.61 -18.21
C ALA A 29 3.09 16.99 -18.02
N LEU A 30 2.32 17.98 -17.58
CA LEU A 30 2.83 19.32 -17.28
C LEU A 30 3.87 19.28 -16.14
N VAL A 31 3.52 18.71 -14.99
CA VAL A 31 4.42 18.67 -13.82
C VAL A 31 5.67 17.85 -14.12
N SER A 32 5.53 16.70 -14.78
CA SER A 32 6.66 15.87 -15.21
C SER A 32 7.65 16.65 -16.06
N ARG A 33 7.17 17.38 -17.07
CA ARG A 33 8.03 18.19 -17.92
C ARG A 33 8.79 19.24 -17.13
N LEU A 34 8.14 19.92 -16.18
CA LEU A 34 8.81 20.91 -15.32
C LEU A 34 9.89 20.28 -14.43
N LEU A 35 9.64 19.08 -13.90
CA LEU A 35 10.65 18.34 -13.14
C LEU A 35 11.84 17.96 -14.04
N GLU A 36 11.59 17.49 -15.27
CA GLU A 36 12.64 17.13 -16.22
C GLU A 36 13.46 18.33 -16.69
N ASP A 37 12.81 19.44 -17.05
CA ASP A 37 13.45 20.69 -17.49
C ASP A 37 14.38 21.26 -16.40
N ASN A 38 14.13 20.93 -15.12
CA ASN A 38 14.94 21.33 -13.96
C ASN A 38 15.84 20.20 -13.43
N ALA A 39 16.04 19.12 -14.19
CA ALA A 39 16.85 17.96 -13.83
C ALA A 39 16.49 17.31 -12.48
N ILE A 40 15.22 17.39 -12.08
CA ILE A 40 14.71 16.75 -10.87
C ILE A 40 14.41 15.28 -11.15
N THR A 41 15.07 14.39 -10.40
CA THR A 41 14.74 12.96 -10.46
C THR A 41 13.42 12.73 -9.74
N TYR A 42 12.49 12.06 -10.44
CA TYR A 42 11.16 11.80 -9.94
C TYR A 42 10.64 10.44 -10.41
N GLY A 43 9.59 9.95 -9.75
CA GLY A 43 8.84 8.77 -10.16
C GLY A 43 7.39 8.86 -9.70
N VAL A 44 6.45 8.81 -10.63
CA VAL A 44 5.01 8.74 -10.32
C VAL A 44 4.75 7.48 -9.49
N MET A 45 4.01 7.60 -8.39
CA MET A 45 3.68 6.51 -7.49
C MET A 45 2.17 6.49 -7.21
N GLY A 46 1.76 5.76 -6.16
CA GLY A 46 0.38 5.78 -5.70
C GLY A 46 -0.63 5.26 -6.72
N GLY A 47 -1.86 5.75 -6.64
CA GLY A 47 -2.98 5.29 -7.46
C GLY A 47 -2.80 5.55 -8.95
N MET A 48 -2.27 6.72 -9.32
CA MET A 48 -2.09 7.11 -10.72
C MET A 48 -1.13 6.19 -11.47
N ASN A 49 -0.09 5.67 -10.80
CA ASN A 49 0.81 4.68 -11.38
C ASN A 49 0.07 3.38 -11.73
N PHE A 50 -0.78 2.85 -10.82
CA PHE A 50 -1.59 1.67 -11.10
C PHE A 50 -2.62 1.92 -12.22
N TYR A 51 -3.28 3.09 -12.20
CA TYR A 51 -4.28 3.47 -13.20
C TYR A 51 -3.69 3.48 -14.60
N LEU A 52 -2.57 4.18 -14.81
CA LEU A 52 -1.92 4.28 -16.12
C LEU A 52 -1.26 2.97 -16.59
N ARG A 53 -1.05 2.02 -15.67
CA ARG A 53 -0.66 0.64 -15.99
C ARG A 53 -1.85 -0.27 -16.30
N GLY A 54 -3.08 0.23 -16.22
CA GLY A 54 -4.29 -0.48 -16.62
C GLY A 54 -5.09 -1.10 -15.48
N SER A 55 -4.94 -0.65 -14.23
CA SER A 55 -5.78 -1.14 -13.12
C SER A 55 -7.25 -0.75 -13.28
N GLY A 56 -7.54 0.31 -14.05
CA GLY A 56 -8.88 0.87 -14.24
C GLY A 56 -9.43 1.62 -13.02
N ARG A 57 -8.74 1.61 -11.88
CA ARG A 57 -9.16 2.31 -10.66
C ARG A 57 -8.74 3.78 -10.74
N ALA A 58 -9.72 4.69 -10.78
CA ALA A 58 -9.46 6.12 -10.67
C ALA A 58 -8.88 6.48 -9.28
N THR A 59 -8.15 7.58 -9.22
CA THR A 59 -7.56 8.14 -8.00
C THR A 59 -7.97 9.61 -7.88
N GLY A 60 -7.97 10.20 -6.68
CA GLY A 60 -8.31 11.62 -6.51
C GLY A 60 -7.14 12.57 -6.77
N ASP A 61 -5.92 12.04 -6.70
CA ASP A 61 -4.67 12.79 -6.67
C ASP A 61 -3.54 12.07 -7.42
N ILE A 62 -2.44 12.80 -7.65
CA ILE A 62 -1.23 12.28 -8.29
C ILE A 62 -0.09 12.35 -7.27
N ASP A 63 0.37 11.18 -6.83
CA ASP A 63 1.57 11.07 -6.02
C ASP A 63 2.84 11.02 -6.87
N ILE A 64 3.81 11.87 -6.59
CA ILE A 64 5.12 11.86 -7.26
C ILE A 64 6.22 11.77 -6.22
N ALA A 65 6.96 10.67 -6.23
CA ALA A 65 8.21 10.59 -5.49
C ALA A 65 9.24 11.52 -6.14
N VAL A 66 9.93 12.33 -5.34
CA VAL A 66 11.01 13.22 -5.77
C VAL A 66 12.26 12.95 -4.95
N ASP A 67 13.43 13.13 -5.54
CA ASP A 67 14.68 13.02 -4.79
C ASP A 67 14.80 14.15 -3.74
N ASN A 68 15.57 13.91 -2.68
CA ASN A 68 15.72 14.84 -1.54
C ASN A 68 16.56 16.09 -1.88
N ARG A 69 17.04 16.20 -3.11
CA ARG A 69 17.76 17.36 -3.63
C ARG A 69 17.05 17.83 -4.90
N PRO A 70 16.63 19.10 -4.97
CA PRO A 70 16.85 20.18 -4.00
C PRO A 70 15.95 20.10 -2.75
N ARG A 71 16.14 21.00 -1.78
CA ARG A 71 15.22 21.14 -0.64
C ARG A 71 13.81 21.46 -1.15
N MET A 72 12.77 21.05 -0.42
CA MET A 72 11.38 21.22 -0.85
C MET A 72 11.03 22.67 -1.23
N ASP A 73 11.48 23.67 -0.47
CA ASP A 73 11.26 25.08 -0.82
C ASP A 73 11.83 25.42 -2.21
N SER A 74 13.05 24.98 -2.49
CA SER A 74 13.70 25.18 -3.80
C SER A 74 13.05 24.35 -4.92
N LEU A 75 12.46 23.20 -4.58
CA LEU A 75 11.64 22.44 -5.52
C LEU A 75 10.38 23.23 -5.87
N LEU A 76 9.75 23.88 -4.89
CA LEU A 76 8.55 24.70 -5.14
C LEU A 76 8.87 25.92 -6.01
N ASP A 77 10.09 26.44 -5.96
CA ASP A 77 10.51 27.58 -6.75
C ASP A 77 10.46 27.34 -8.27
N ILE A 78 10.60 26.09 -8.73
CA ILE A 78 10.52 25.78 -10.17
C ILE A 78 9.13 26.07 -10.74
N PHE A 79 8.10 26.10 -9.88
CA PHE A 79 6.71 26.38 -10.27
C PHE A 79 6.36 27.86 -10.24
N ASN A 80 7.26 28.75 -9.77
CA ASN A 80 6.95 30.18 -9.55
C ASN A 80 6.47 30.93 -10.81
N ASN A 81 6.89 30.48 -11.99
CA ASN A 81 6.54 31.12 -13.27
C ASN A 81 5.30 30.50 -13.95
N HIS A 82 4.62 29.54 -13.30
CA HIS A 82 3.49 28.83 -13.88
C HIS A 82 2.16 29.31 -13.28
N LYS A 83 1.42 30.12 -14.04
CA LYS A 83 0.13 30.69 -13.61
C LYS A 83 -0.98 29.64 -13.37
N ASP A 84 -0.81 28.44 -13.91
CA ASP A 84 -1.79 27.36 -13.81
C ASP A 84 -1.47 26.40 -12.64
N ILE A 85 -0.39 26.65 -11.88
CA ILE A 85 0.01 25.81 -10.75
C ILE A 85 -0.11 26.63 -9.46
N TRP A 86 -0.99 26.18 -8.59
CA TRP A 86 -1.25 26.77 -7.29
C TRP A 86 -0.42 26.03 -6.25
N ARG A 87 0.40 26.78 -5.52
CA ARG A 87 1.23 26.23 -4.45
C ARG A 87 0.77 26.71 -3.08
N PRO A 88 1.25 26.07 -2.00
CA PRO A 88 1.00 26.57 -0.66
C PRO A 88 1.55 27.99 -0.46
N ALA A 89 0.77 28.87 0.17
CA ALA A 89 1.17 30.25 0.46
C ALA A 89 2.29 30.34 1.52
N GLY A 90 2.46 29.32 2.36
CA GLY A 90 3.49 29.32 3.40
C GLY A 90 3.99 27.93 3.80
N ARG A 91 5.10 27.92 4.57
CA ARG A 91 5.76 26.69 5.04
C ARG A 91 4.87 25.79 5.92
N MET A 92 3.87 26.36 6.59
CA MET A 92 2.95 25.61 7.47
C MET A 92 2.10 24.58 6.73
N GLN A 93 2.04 24.65 5.41
CA GLN A 93 1.25 23.74 4.57
C GLN A 93 2.08 22.58 3.97
N LEU A 94 3.37 22.47 4.34
CA LEU A 94 4.16 21.25 4.13
C LEU A 94 3.82 20.22 5.23
N VAL A 95 2.56 19.78 5.27
CA VAL A 95 2.12 18.79 6.25
C VAL A 95 2.85 17.47 5.96
N SER A 96 3.46 16.87 7.00
CA SER A 96 4.16 15.58 6.91
C SER A 96 5.33 15.53 5.90
N GLY A 97 5.85 16.69 5.49
CA GLY A 97 6.97 16.79 4.54
C GLY A 97 6.58 16.62 3.06
N VAL A 98 5.28 16.65 2.74
CA VAL A 98 4.77 16.58 1.36
C VAL A 98 4.47 18.00 0.86
N ALA A 99 4.80 18.30 -0.40
CA ALA A 99 4.33 19.52 -1.04
C ALA A 99 3.14 19.21 -1.95
N ARG A 100 1.98 19.72 -1.55
CA ARG A 100 0.74 19.64 -2.30
C ARG A 100 0.63 20.81 -3.27
N LEU A 101 0.36 20.50 -4.54
CA LEU A 101 0.12 21.46 -5.60
C LEU A 101 -1.29 21.24 -6.14
N PHE A 102 -1.93 22.31 -6.61
CA PHE A 102 -3.15 22.21 -7.40
C PHE A 102 -2.89 22.74 -8.81
N VAL A 103 -3.02 21.87 -9.80
CA VAL A 103 -2.78 22.19 -11.20
C VAL A 103 -4.13 22.45 -11.88
N ASN A 104 -4.33 23.65 -12.39
CA ASN A 104 -5.51 24.02 -13.15
C ASN A 104 -5.37 23.56 -14.61
N VAL A 105 -6.08 22.50 -14.97
CA VAL A 105 -6.20 22.02 -16.34
C VAL A 105 -7.60 22.34 -16.84
N GLN A 106 -7.73 23.30 -17.74
CA GLN A 106 -9.02 23.66 -18.36
C GLN A 106 -10.14 23.94 -17.34
N ARG A 107 -9.83 24.68 -16.26
CA ARG A 107 -10.75 25.00 -15.16
C ARG A 107 -11.12 23.81 -14.26
N LYS A 108 -10.30 22.76 -14.26
CA LYS A 108 -10.35 21.63 -13.32
C LYS A 108 -9.07 21.60 -12.51
N PHE A 109 -9.18 21.57 -11.20
CA PHE A 109 -8.02 21.45 -10.33
C PHE A 109 -7.66 19.99 -10.15
N VAL A 110 -6.38 19.69 -10.28
CA VAL A 110 -5.82 18.37 -10.00
C VAL A 110 -4.84 18.50 -8.85
N GLN A 111 -5.01 17.68 -7.82
CA GLN A 111 -4.05 17.58 -6.72
C GLN A 111 -2.81 16.80 -7.17
N VAL A 112 -1.64 17.36 -6.93
CA VAL A 112 -0.34 16.71 -7.15
C VAL A 112 0.48 16.80 -5.88
N ASP A 113 0.80 15.65 -5.30
CA ASP A 113 1.58 15.54 -4.08
C ASP A 113 3.02 15.16 -4.40
N LEU A 114 3.95 16.08 -4.14
CA LEU A 114 5.39 15.84 -4.26
C LEU A 114 5.94 15.28 -2.95
N LYS A 115 6.40 14.04 -2.99
CA LYS A 115 6.77 13.23 -1.82
C LYS A 115 8.29 13.00 -1.81
N PRO A 116 9.05 13.69 -0.96
CA PRO A 116 10.47 13.40 -0.77
C PRO A 116 10.64 12.12 0.06
N LYS A 117 11.84 11.53 0.03
CA LYS A 117 12.13 10.33 0.82
C LYS A 117 11.95 10.62 2.32
N GLY A 118 11.13 9.80 2.95
CA GLY A 118 10.80 9.89 4.38
C GLY A 118 9.49 10.62 4.69
N ALA A 119 8.85 11.25 3.70
CA ALA A 119 7.55 11.86 3.87
C ALA A 119 6.45 10.81 4.16
N GLU A 120 5.59 11.10 5.14
CA GLU A 120 4.42 10.28 5.54
C GLU A 120 4.69 8.78 5.75
N GLY A 121 5.94 8.39 6.00
CA GLY A 121 6.31 6.99 6.09
C GLY A 121 6.22 6.21 4.76
N HIS A 122 6.13 6.88 3.61
CA HIS A 122 6.19 6.24 2.29
C HIS A 122 7.55 5.55 2.08
N LEU A 123 7.54 4.40 1.42
CA LEU A 123 8.76 3.68 1.04
C LEU A 123 9.25 4.16 -0.33
N ILE A 124 10.01 5.25 -0.32
CA ILE A 124 10.67 5.77 -1.52
C ILE A 124 12.10 5.20 -1.61
N PRO A 125 12.51 4.62 -2.75
CA PRO A 125 13.86 4.10 -2.95
C PRO A 125 14.96 5.12 -2.67
N GLY A 126 16.10 4.65 -2.16
CA GLY A 126 17.26 5.51 -1.94
C GLY A 126 17.92 6.01 -3.23
N ASN A 127 17.85 5.23 -4.30
CA ASN A 127 18.30 5.62 -5.64
C ASN A 127 17.08 5.62 -6.57
N LEU A 128 16.40 6.76 -6.65
CA LEU A 128 15.15 6.88 -7.39
C LEU A 128 15.34 6.72 -8.90
N SER A 129 16.45 7.21 -9.46
CA SER A 129 16.73 7.12 -10.91
C SER A 129 16.90 5.68 -11.39
N ALA A 130 17.39 4.78 -10.53
CA ALA A 130 17.50 3.35 -10.83
C ALA A 130 16.20 2.56 -10.55
N ALA A 131 15.18 3.20 -9.98
CA ALA A 131 13.96 2.58 -9.51
C ALA A 131 12.71 3.06 -10.26
N VAL A 132 12.90 3.61 -11.46
CA VAL A 132 11.82 4.11 -12.30
C VAL A 132 11.83 3.47 -13.69
N ASP A 133 10.64 3.22 -14.22
CA ASP A 133 10.38 2.86 -15.61
C ASP A 133 9.91 4.12 -16.36
N THR A 134 10.24 4.23 -17.65
CA THR A 134 9.64 5.28 -18.50
C THR A 134 8.44 4.72 -19.24
N LEU A 135 7.27 5.35 -19.09
CA LEU A 135 6.04 4.99 -19.80
C LEU A 135 5.57 6.17 -20.65
N GLU A 136 5.02 5.86 -21.82
CA GLU A 136 4.29 6.81 -22.65
C GLU A 136 2.86 6.91 -22.12
N ILE A 137 2.43 8.13 -21.76
CA ILE A 137 1.09 8.38 -21.18
C ILE A 137 0.16 9.08 -22.17
N THR A 138 0.74 9.77 -23.16
CA THR A 138 0.07 10.29 -24.36
C THR A 138 1.05 10.19 -25.53
N SER A 139 0.57 10.37 -26.76
CA SER A 139 1.42 10.38 -27.96
C SER A 139 2.54 11.44 -27.94
N THR A 140 2.48 12.40 -27.02
CA THR A 140 3.44 13.49 -26.90
C THR A 140 4.12 13.57 -25.53
N ALA A 141 3.79 12.67 -24.59
CA ALA A 141 4.29 12.74 -23.23
C ALA A 141 4.76 11.37 -22.72
N ARG A 142 6.01 11.36 -22.24
CA ARG A 142 6.61 10.24 -21.52
C ARG A 142 6.85 10.69 -20.09
N CYS A 143 6.62 9.81 -19.13
CA CYS A 143 6.83 10.10 -17.72
C CYS A 143 7.59 8.96 -17.05
N LYS A 144 8.33 9.30 -15.98
CA LYS A 144 8.99 8.33 -15.11
C LYS A 144 8.03 7.84 -14.04
N PHE A 145 7.84 6.53 -13.96
CA PHE A 145 6.99 5.85 -12.98
C PHE A 145 7.84 5.02 -12.07
N LEU A 146 7.53 5.00 -10.78
CA LEU A 146 8.15 4.05 -9.88
C LEU A 146 7.95 2.62 -10.41
N SER A 147 9.03 1.85 -10.49
CA SER A 147 9.00 0.48 -10.98
C SER A 147 8.13 -0.40 -10.06
N ILE A 148 7.62 -1.51 -10.59
CA ILE A 148 6.64 -2.38 -9.90
C ILE A 148 7.12 -2.83 -8.51
N GLY A 149 8.38 -3.21 -8.36
CA GLY A 149 8.91 -3.69 -7.07
C GLY A 149 8.75 -2.66 -5.94
N PRO A 150 9.37 -1.47 -6.04
CA PRO A 150 9.20 -0.41 -5.05
C PRO A 150 7.76 0.08 -4.91
N LEU A 151 7.00 0.16 -6.00
CA LEU A 151 5.58 0.55 -5.96
C LEU A 151 4.77 -0.43 -5.09
N VAL A 152 4.96 -1.74 -5.27
CA VAL A 152 4.29 -2.76 -4.46
C VAL A 152 4.79 -2.76 -3.03
N ALA A 153 6.09 -2.54 -2.78
CA ALA A 153 6.62 -2.40 -1.42
C ALA A 153 5.91 -1.27 -0.66
N ALA A 154 5.77 -0.09 -1.27
CA ALA A 154 5.04 1.03 -0.67
C ALA A 154 3.56 0.70 -0.45
N LYS A 155 2.92 0.08 -1.44
CA LYS A 155 1.49 -0.24 -1.40
C LYS A 155 1.13 -1.34 -0.39
N ILE A 156 1.95 -2.38 -0.25
CA ILE A 156 1.72 -3.46 0.71
C ILE A 156 1.94 -2.99 2.15
N LYS A 157 2.90 -2.08 2.37
CA LYS A 157 3.06 -1.39 3.66
C LYS A 157 1.83 -0.54 3.97
N ALA A 158 1.33 0.23 3.01
CA ALA A 158 0.12 1.03 3.19
C ALA A 158 -1.07 0.12 3.53
N HIS A 159 -1.28 -0.96 2.78
CA HIS A 159 -2.33 -1.93 3.08
C HIS A 159 -2.22 -2.49 4.50
N TYR A 160 -1.02 -2.86 4.94
CA TYR A 160 -0.80 -3.32 6.32
C TYR A 160 -1.17 -2.28 7.38
N GLY A 161 -0.95 -0.99 7.11
CA GLY A 161 -1.22 0.09 8.05
C GLY A 161 -2.68 0.54 8.12
N ARG A 162 -3.43 0.46 7.01
CA ARG A 162 -4.81 1.01 6.91
C ARG A 162 -5.87 0.06 6.37
N GLU A 163 -5.48 -1.08 5.79
CA GLU A 163 -6.36 -2.13 5.28
C GLU A 163 -7.48 -1.63 4.34
N THR A 164 -7.20 -0.61 3.52
CA THR A 164 -8.21 -0.02 2.64
C THR A 164 -8.53 -0.91 1.43
N ARG A 165 -9.75 -0.75 0.90
CA ARG A 165 -10.19 -1.41 -0.33
C ARG A 165 -9.33 -1.03 -1.54
N ASP A 166 -8.94 0.23 -1.66
CA ASP A 166 -8.14 0.69 -2.81
C ASP A 166 -6.75 0.08 -2.83
N ASP A 167 -6.12 -0.09 -1.67
CA ASP A 167 -4.85 -0.80 -1.60
C ASP A 167 -4.99 -2.27 -1.99
N TYR A 168 -6.04 -2.92 -1.52
CA TYR A 168 -6.35 -4.30 -1.88
C TYR A 168 -6.54 -4.45 -3.40
N VAL A 169 -7.33 -3.57 -4.02
CA VAL A 169 -7.59 -3.60 -5.47
C VAL A 169 -6.31 -3.44 -6.28
N ASP A 170 -5.46 -2.47 -5.93
CA ASP A 170 -4.19 -2.25 -6.64
C ASP A 170 -3.22 -3.42 -6.49
N LEU A 171 -3.10 -3.98 -5.28
CA LEU A 171 -2.25 -5.15 -5.01
C LEU A 171 -2.76 -6.40 -5.75
N MET A 172 -4.08 -6.60 -5.78
CA MET A 172 -4.70 -7.68 -6.53
C MET A 172 -4.46 -7.54 -8.03
N PHE A 173 -4.55 -6.32 -8.57
CA PHE A 173 -4.26 -6.05 -9.98
C PHE A 173 -2.84 -6.50 -10.36
N VAL A 174 -1.82 -6.05 -9.63
CA VAL A 174 -0.43 -6.40 -9.96
C VAL A 174 -0.07 -7.85 -9.68
N CYS A 175 -0.61 -8.46 -8.63
CA CYS A 175 -0.34 -9.87 -8.33
C CYS A 175 -1.03 -10.83 -9.30
N ARG A 176 -2.12 -10.39 -9.96
CA ARG A 176 -2.87 -11.20 -10.93
C ARG A 176 -2.47 -10.96 -12.38
N SER A 177 -1.84 -9.82 -12.67
CA SER A 177 -1.37 -9.47 -14.00
C SER A 177 -0.27 -10.42 -14.46
N THR A 178 -0.42 -11.00 -15.66
CA THR A 178 0.63 -11.80 -16.30
C THR A 178 1.88 -10.99 -16.60
N THR A 179 1.73 -9.68 -16.80
CA THR A 179 2.84 -8.75 -17.04
C THR A 179 3.56 -8.35 -15.75
N TYR A 180 2.81 -8.04 -14.68
CA TYR A 180 3.41 -7.44 -13.48
C TYR A 180 3.74 -8.45 -12.37
N ALA A 181 3.02 -9.57 -12.27
CA ALA A 181 3.26 -10.53 -11.21
C ALA A 181 4.70 -11.11 -11.20
N PRO A 182 5.37 -11.37 -12.35
CA PRO A 182 6.78 -11.73 -12.37
C PRO A 182 7.70 -10.66 -11.74
N LEU A 183 7.40 -9.38 -11.97
CA LEU A 183 8.17 -8.25 -11.40
C LEU A 183 7.91 -8.11 -9.90
N VAL A 184 6.66 -8.35 -9.44
CA VAL A 184 6.35 -8.46 -8.02
C VAL A 184 7.17 -9.58 -7.38
N ARG A 185 7.22 -10.75 -8.02
CA ARG A 185 7.98 -11.91 -7.54
C ARG A 185 9.48 -11.64 -7.46
N GLN A 186 10.04 -10.97 -8.45
CA GLN A 186 11.45 -10.58 -8.45
C GLN A 186 11.80 -9.69 -7.24
N ALA A 187 10.87 -8.83 -6.81
CA ALA A 187 11.04 -7.96 -5.66
C ALA A 187 10.55 -8.56 -4.32
N ALA A 188 9.96 -9.76 -4.32
CA ALA A 188 9.25 -10.32 -3.17
C ALA A 188 10.08 -10.47 -1.88
N ASN A 189 11.40 -10.62 -2.02
CA ASN A 189 12.34 -10.73 -0.91
C ASN A 189 12.60 -9.39 -0.22
N THR A 190 12.25 -8.27 -0.83
CA THR A 190 12.36 -6.93 -0.21
C THR A 190 11.12 -6.55 0.60
N PHE A 191 10.04 -7.33 0.53
CA PHE A 191 8.81 -7.08 1.27
C PHE A 191 8.86 -7.77 2.64
N ARG A 192 8.42 -7.10 3.69
CA ARG A 192 8.35 -7.69 5.03
C ARG A 192 7.31 -8.81 5.08
N ALA A 193 7.63 -9.89 5.79
CA ALA A 193 6.79 -11.08 5.84
C ALA A 193 5.39 -10.77 6.40
N GLU A 194 5.32 -9.98 7.47
CA GLU A 194 4.05 -9.61 8.11
C GLU A 194 3.11 -8.80 7.20
N TRP A 195 3.65 -8.04 6.26
CA TRP A 195 2.85 -7.29 5.27
C TRP A 195 2.27 -8.23 4.21
N LYS A 196 3.09 -9.21 3.78
CA LYS A 196 2.66 -10.26 2.84
C LYS A 196 1.56 -11.13 3.43
N ASP A 197 1.73 -11.55 4.68
CA ASP A 197 0.75 -12.37 5.40
C ASP A 197 -0.59 -11.63 5.55
N CYS A 198 -0.57 -10.38 6.02
CA CYS A 198 -1.77 -9.55 6.18
C CYS A 198 -2.54 -9.39 4.86
N PHE A 199 -1.85 -9.07 3.76
CA PHE A 199 -2.50 -8.97 2.46
C PHE A 199 -3.05 -10.32 1.98
N LEU A 200 -2.30 -11.41 2.15
CA LEU A 200 -2.76 -12.74 1.75
C LEU A 200 -3.99 -13.19 2.52
N GLU A 201 -4.07 -12.92 3.82
CA GLU A 201 -5.25 -13.19 4.63
C GLU A 201 -6.47 -12.46 4.09
N ARG A 202 -6.32 -11.20 3.67
CA ARG A 202 -7.39 -10.43 3.03
C ARG A 202 -7.80 -11.03 1.68
N VAL A 203 -6.85 -11.57 0.91
CA VAL A 203 -7.14 -12.31 -0.34
C VAL A 203 -7.96 -13.56 -0.06
N ILE A 204 -7.56 -14.38 0.91
CA ILE A 204 -8.28 -15.62 1.27
C ILE A 204 -9.70 -15.31 1.77
N GLN A 205 -9.87 -14.23 2.54
CA GLN A 205 -11.18 -13.81 3.03
C GLN A 205 -12.13 -13.36 1.91
N ASN A 206 -11.62 -12.64 0.90
CA ASN A 206 -12.43 -12.09 -0.18
C ASN A 206 -12.66 -13.10 -1.32
N ASP A 207 -11.63 -13.81 -1.76
CA ASP A 207 -11.72 -14.86 -2.79
C ASP A 207 -10.56 -15.87 -2.68
N PRO A 208 -10.78 -17.04 -2.04
CA PRO A 208 -9.77 -18.08 -1.88
C PRO A 208 -9.15 -18.57 -3.20
N ARG A 209 -9.85 -18.43 -4.33
CA ARG A 209 -9.34 -18.89 -5.64
C ARG A 209 -8.08 -18.14 -6.07
N HIS A 210 -7.86 -16.94 -5.53
CA HIS A 210 -6.68 -16.13 -5.84
C HIS A 210 -5.46 -16.43 -4.95
N GLU A 211 -5.59 -17.25 -3.91
CA GLU A 211 -4.51 -17.52 -2.95
C GLU A 211 -3.24 -18.02 -3.65
N THR A 212 -3.35 -19.06 -4.49
CA THR A 212 -2.17 -19.67 -5.14
C THR A 212 -1.42 -18.65 -6.01
N GLN A 213 -2.15 -17.83 -6.75
CA GLN A 213 -1.56 -16.82 -7.64
C GLN A 213 -0.87 -15.72 -6.83
N VAL A 214 -1.51 -15.22 -5.78
CA VAL A 214 -0.95 -14.16 -4.92
C VAL A 214 0.27 -14.67 -4.14
N ARG A 215 0.21 -15.89 -3.57
CA ARG A 215 1.39 -16.52 -2.93
C ARG A 215 2.57 -16.60 -3.90
N TRP A 216 2.31 -17.00 -5.15
CA TRP A 216 3.35 -17.08 -6.17
C TRP A 216 3.95 -15.69 -6.45
N ALA A 217 3.12 -14.67 -6.63
CA ALA A 217 3.59 -13.31 -6.89
C ALA A 217 4.40 -12.74 -5.70
N LEU A 218 4.00 -13.06 -4.46
CA LEU A 218 4.66 -12.58 -3.24
C LEU A 218 5.83 -13.46 -2.76
N GLY A 219 6.22 -14.47 -3.56
CA GLY A 219 7.31 -15.38 -3.20
C GLY A 219 7.06 -16.12 -1.87
N MET A 220 5.80 -16.40 -1.55
CA MET A 220 5.44 -17.12 -0.32
C MET A 220 5.41 -18.62 -0.62
N GLU A 221 6.23 -19.38 0.09
CA GLU A 221 6.22 -20.84 -0.02
C GLU A 221 4.82 -21.39 0.32
N ARG A 222 4.42 -22.47 -0.35
CA ARG A 222 3.23 -23.21 0.07
C ARG A 222 3.55 -23.83 1.42
N SER A 223 2.83 -23.45 2.46
CA SER A 223 2.77 -24.27 3.66
C SER A 223 2.33 -25.67 3.19
N PRO A 224 3.14 -26.71 3.40
CA PRO A 224 2.76 -28.05 2.98
C PRO A 224 1.40 -28.35 3.61
N SER A 225 0.42 -28.75 2.79
CA SER A 225 -0.87 -29.20 3.30
C SER A 225 -0.60 -30.22 4.41
N PRO A 226 -1.25 -30.13 5.58
CA PRO A 226 -1.08 -31.12 6.62
C PRO A 226 -1.32 -32.47 5.96
N LYS A 227 -0.28 -33.32 5.93
CA LYS A 227 -0.38 -34.66 5.34
C LYS A 227 -1.66 -35.25 5.91
N ALA A 228 -2.63 -35.55 5.04
CA ALA A 228 -3.85 -36.21 5.44
C ALA A 228 -3.40 -37.37 6.33
N LYS A 229 -3.81 -37.35 7.61
CA LYS A 229 -3.52 -38.45 8.52
C LYS A 229 -3.96 -39.69 7.77
N SER A 230 -2.99 -40.48 7.32
CA SER A 230 -3.24 -41.76 6.69
C SER A 230 -4.18 -42.46 7.64
N SER A 231 -5.42 -42.65 7.21
CA SER A 231 -6.40 -43.43 7.95
C SER A 231 -5.75 -44.79 8.16
N SER A 232 -5.27 -45.03 9.39
CA SER A 232 -4.79 -46.33 9.79
C SER A 232 -5.88 -47.34 9.43
N PRO A 233 -5.54 -48.49 8.83
CA PRO A 233 -6.53 -49.51 8.53
C PRO A 233 -7.22 -49.92 9.84
N ALA A 234 -8.55 -50.00 9.80
CA ALA A 234 -9.35 -50.46 10.92
C ALA A 234 -8.94 -51.88 11.31
N SER A 235 -8.20 -52.03 12.42
CA SER A 235 -8.07 -53.32 13.09
C SER A 235 -9.32 -53.54 13.92
N SER A 236 -10.24 -54.35 13.38
CA SER A 236 -11.31 -55.00 14.11
C SER A 236 -10.72 -55.84 15.25
N GLY A 237 -10.83 -55.34 16.49
CA GLY A 237 -10.41 -56.02 17.71
C GLY A 237 -11.53 -55.99 18.74
N ASN A 238 -12.26 -57.09 18.82
CA ASN A 238 -13.28 -57.37 19.83
C ASN A 238 -12.59 -57.64 21.18
N GLY A 239 -13.04 -57.00 22.27
CA GLY A 239 -12.41 -57.18 23.59
C GLY A 239 -13.21 -56.55 24.73
N ASN A 240 -14.06 -57.37 25.34
CA ASN A 240 -14.83 -57.12 26.55
C ASN A 240 -13.93 -57.21 27.80
N GLY A 241 -14.07 -56.32 28.79
CA GLY A 241 -13.34 -56.42 30.05
C GLY A 241 -13.44 -55.16 30.92
N GLY A 242 -14.10 -55.28 32.08
CA GLY A 242 -14.35 -54.18 33.01
C GLY A 242 -13.20 -53.86 33.95
N GLY A 243 -13.35 -52.78 34.73
CA GLY A 243 -12.60 -52.57 35.98
C GLY A 243 -12.04 -51.16 36.22
N SER A 244 -12.77 -50.38 37.01
CA SER A 244 -12.32 -49.57 38.16
C SER A 244 -11.11 -48.61 38.11
N ARG A 245 -11.40 -47.43 38.71
CA ARG A 245 -10.56 -46.54 39.55
C ARG A 245 -9.59 -45.55 38.88
N GLY A 246 -9.97 -44.27 39.01
CA GLY A 246 -9.24 -43.29 39.84
C GLY A 246 -7.93 -42.74 39.27
N GLY A 247 -7.96 -41.49 38.82
CA GLY A 247 -6.75 -40.76 38.47
C GLY A 247 -7.02 -39.39 37.85
N SER A 248 -7.47 -38.44 38.67
CA SER A 248 -7.57 -37.02 38.30
C SER A 248 -6.18 -36.40 38.19
N GLY A 249 -5.48 -36.69 37.09
CA GLY A 249 -4.23 -36.04 36.70
C GLY A 249 -4.53 -34.76 35.93
N GLY A 250 -4.49 -33.61 36.61
CA GLY A 250 -4.57 -32.31 35.97
C GLY A 250 -3.41 -32.11 35.01
N SER A 251 -3.69 -32.09 33.71
CA SER A 251 -2.73 -31.66 32.70
C SER A 251 -2.35 -30.19 32.94
N PRO A 252 -1.06 -29.82 32.89
CA PRO A 252 -0.65 -28.44 33.00
C PRO A 252 -1.28 -27.67 31.84
N ARG A 253 -2.19 -26.74 32.16
CA ARG A 253 -2.77 -25.79 31.20
C ARG A 253 -1.61 -25.04 30.55
N GLY A 254 -1.31 -25.34 29.29
CA GLY A 254 -0.39 -24.54 28.49
C GLY A 254 -0.89 -23.10 28.47
N ASN A 255 0.00 -22.15 28.75
CA ASN A 255 -0.28 -20.71 28.76
C ASN A 255 -0.50 -20.13 27.36
N THR A 256 -0.97 -20.93 26.40
CA THR A 256 -1.28 -20.45 25.05
C THR A 256 -2.59 -19.69 25.12
N PRO A 257 -2.59 -18.37 24.83
CA PRO A 257 -3.81 -17.59 24.86
C PRO A 257 -4.82 -18.12 23.82
N ARG A 258 -6.10 -18.08 24.16
CA ARG A 258 -7.22 -18.45 23.28
C ARG A 258 -7.72 -17.22 22.51
N ASP A 259 -8.44 -17.46 21.43
CA ASP A 259 -9.06 -16.37 20.66
C ASP A 259 -9.99 -15.56 21.58
N GLY A 260 -9.80 -14.24 21.59
CA GLY A 260 -10.54 -13.33 22.46
C GLY A 260 -9.98 -13.18 23.88
N ASP A 261 -8.92 -13.91 24.26
CA ASP A 261 -8.25 -13.70 25.54
C ASP A 261 -7.75 -12.26 25.63
N LYS A 262 -7.89 -11.64 26.80
CA LYS A 262 -7.41 -10.28 27.03
C LYS A 262 -6.09 -10.29 27.80
N SER A 263 -5.22 -9.33 27.52
CA SER A 263 -3.99 -9.11 28.29
C SER A 263 -4.33 -8.72 29.72
N LYS A 264 -3.35 -8.78 30.63
CA LYS A 264 -3.56 -8.46 32.06
C LYS A 264 -4.11 -7.03 32.27
N ASP A 265 -3.71 -6.08 31.44
CA ASP A 265 -4.18 -4.69 31.43
C ASP A 265 -5.49 -4.48 30.64
N LYS A 266 -6.03 -5.55 30.04
CA LYS A 266 -7.23 -5.56 29.17
C LYS A 266 -7.11 -4.71 27.91
N TYR A 267 -5.93 -4.18 27.62
CA TYR A 267 -5.70 -3.34 26.44
C TYR A 267 -5.62 -4.19 25.17
N TRP A 268 -4.97 -5.34 25.23
CA TRP A 268 -4.82 -6.24 24.08
C TRP A 268 -5.82 -7.39 24.13
N THR A 269 -6.26 -7.82 22.95
CA THR A 269 -7.07 -9.01 22.70
C THR A 269 -6.26 -9.95 21.82
N PHE A 270 -6.16 -11.22 22.20
CA PHE A 270 -5.43 -12.21 21.41
C PHE A 270 -6.31 -12.72 20.28
N SER A 271 -5.75 -12.76 19.08
CA SER A 271 -6.36 -13.48 17.97
C SER A 271 -5.64 -14.80 17.75
N ALA A 272 -6.33 -15.92 17.97
CA ALA A 272 -5.80 -17.25 17.67
C ALA A 272 -5.62 -17.45 16.17
N LYS A 273 -6.46 -16.81 15.35
CA LYS A 273 -6.33 -16.82 13.89
C LYS A 273 -5.00 -16.23 13.43
N HIS A 274 -4.58 -15.12 14.04
CA HIS A 274 -3.36 -14.40 13.66
C HIS A 274 -2.16 -14.72 14.57
N ASN A 275 -2.37 -15.54 15.60
CA ASN A 275 -1.43 -15.85 16.68
C ASN A 275 -0.73 -14.59 17.26
N LYS A 276 -1.48 -13.50 17.40
CA LYS A 276 -0.99 -12.18 17.81
C LYS A 276 -1.99 -11.46 18.69
N TRP A 277 -1.48 -10.54 19.50
CA TRP A 277 -2.28 -9.60 20.27
C TRP A 277 -2.66 -8.39 19.40
N TYR A 278 -3.90 -7.91 19.54
CA TYR A 278 -4.38 -6.70 18.87
C TYR A 278 -5.18 -5.80 19.82
N HIS A 279 -5.20 -4.51 19.56
CA HIS A 279 -6.07 -3.53 20.20
C HIS A 279 -6.93 -2.87 19.13
N ARG A 280 -8.25 -2.78 19.37
CA ARG A 280 -9.16 -2.07 18.48
C ARG A 280 -9.25 -0.60 18.92
N SER A 281 -8.78 0.31 18.10
CA SER A 281 -8.86 1.75 18.33
C SER A 281 -10.31 2.26 18.25
N SER A 282 -10.55 3.44 18.81
CA SER A 282 -11.87 4.09 18.83
C SER A 282 -12.41 4.41 17.43
N ASP A 283 -11.53 4.55 16.45
CA ASP A 283 -11.85 4.70 15.03
C ASP A 283 -12.20 3.37 14.34
N GLY A 284 -12.19 2.25 15.08
CA GLY A 284 -12.49 0.91 14.58
C GLY A 284 -11.30 0.20 13.94
N SER A 285 -10.13 0.85 13.83
CA SER A 285 -8.89 0.26 13.32
C SER A 285 -8.26 -0.74 14.28
N TYR A 286 -7.44 -1.66 13.76
CA TYR A 286 -6.72 -2.66 14.55
C TYR A 286 -5.24 -2.31 14.63
N LYS A 287 -4.69 -2.29 15.85
CA LYS A 287 -3.24 -2.20 16.09
C LYS A 287 -2.77 -3.54 16.61
N TRP A 288 -1.71 -4.10 16.01
CA TRP A 288 -1.14 -5.38 16.41
C TRP A 288 0.09 -5.17 17.30
N ALA A 289 0.27 -6.00 18.33
CA ALA A 289 1.47 -6.03 19.18
C ALA A 289 2.57 -6.89 18.57
#